data_AF-A0A2K3J0Q3-F1
#
_entry.id   AF-A0A2K3J0Q3-F1
#
_cell.length_a   1.000
_cell.length_b   1.000
_cell.length_c   1.000
_cell.angle_alpha   90.00
_cell.angle_beta   90.00
_cell.angle_gamma   90.00
#
_symmetry.space_group_name_H-M   'P 1'
#
loop_
_entity.id
_entity.type
_entity.pdbx_description
1 polymer ?
#
loop_
_entity_poly.entity_id
_entity_poly.type
_entity_poly.pdbx_seq_one_letter_code
_entity_poly.pdbx_strand_id
1 'polypeptide(L)' 'MKDNALISLLSWIVGIIVSLAVGSGMINGVLAIPGIPAIITVVAGWVVVVGAIISLILAIFNK' A
#
# COMPACT_ATOMS: atom_id res chain seq x y z
N MET A 1 8.23 15.50 20.25
CA MET A 1 6.93 14.82 20.09
C MET A 1 7.10 13.45 20.72
N LYS A 2 6.41 13.16 21.82
CA LYS A 2 6.46 11.82 22.43
C LYS A 2 5.47 10.99 21.62
N ASP A 3 5.93 10.47 20.49
CA ASP A 3 5.11 9.65 19.62
C ASP A 3 4.64 8.47 20.44
N ASN A 4 3.32 8.40 20.65
CA ASN A 4 2.73 7.24 21.30
C ASN A 4 3.00 6.06 20.36
N ALA A 5 3.90 5.15 20.75
CA ALA A 5 4.32 4.01 19.93
C ALA A 5 3.12 3.22 19.37
N LEU A 6 2.01 3.18 20.13
CA LEU A 6 0.74 2.63 19.68
C LEU A 6 0.15 3.36 18.47
N ILE A 7 0.14 4.69 18.46
CA ILE A 7 -0.38 5.48 17.32
C ILE A 7 0.50 5.26 16.08
N SER A 8 1.82 5.18 16.26
CA SER A 8 2.75 4.90 15.15
C SER A 8 2.58 3.48 14.59
N LEU A 9 2.38 2.48 15.45
CA LEU A 9 2.09 1.11 15.02
C LEU A 9 0.74 1.04 14.28
N LEU A 10 -0.29 1.68 14.82
CA LEU A 10 -1.62 1.70 14.20
C LEU A 10 -1.59 2.39 12.84
N SER A 11 -0.92 3.55 12.72
CA SER A 11 -0.81 4.25 11.44
C SER A 11 -0.05 3.43 10.40
N TRP A 12 0.99 2.70 10.82
CA TRP A 12 1.73 1.79 9.93
C TRP A 12 0.87 0.62 9.44
N ILE A 13 0.15 -0.07 10.33
CA ILE A 13 -0.76 -1.17 9.96
C ILE A 13 -1.84 -0.68 9.01
N VAL A 14 -2.50 0.45 9.34
CA VAL A 14 -3.54 1.05 8.49
C VAL A 14 -2.95 1.41 7.12
N GLY A 15 -1.76 2.00 7.08
CA GLY A 15 -1.08 2.33 5.83
C GLY A 15 -0.84 1.11 4.93
N ILE A 16 -0.43 -0.03 5.50
CA ILE A 16 -0.24 -1.28 4.74
C ILE A 16 -1.56 -1.80 4.20
N ILE A 17 -2.59 -1.89 5.06
CA ILE A 17 -3.90 -2.43 4.66
C ILE A 17 -4.52 -1.58 3.54
N VAL A 18 -4.48 -0.25 3.68
CA VAL A 18 -4.99 0.68 2.66
C VAL A 18 -4.20 0.54 1.36
N SER A 19 -2.87 0.47 1.42
CA SER A 19 -2.03 0.32 0.22
C SER A 19 -2.33 -0.98 -0.53
N LEU A 20 -2.47 -2.09 0.19
CA LEU A 20 -2.81 -3.39 -0.41
C LEU A 20 -4.23 -3.41 -0.99
N ALA A 21 -5.19 -2.78 -0.31
CA ALA A 21 -6.57 -2.67 -0.80
C ALA A 21 -6.64 -1.81 -2.09
N VAL A 22 -5.95 -0.67 -2.11
CA VAL A 22 -5.90 0.22 -3.28
C VAL A 22 -5.17 -0.46 -4.43
N GLY A 23 -3.99 -1.04 -4.19
CA GLY A 23 -3.20 -1.72 -5.21
C GLY A 23 -3.93 -2.92 -5.83
N SER A 24 -4.57 -3.76 -5.01
CA SER A 24 -5.39 -4.87 -5.51
C SER A 24 -6.64 -4.39 -6.28
N GLY A 25 -7.27 -3.30 -5.83
CA GLY A 25 -8.38 -2.67 -6.54
C GLY A 25 -7.97 -2.15 -7.94
N MET A 26 -6.77 -1.57 -8.05
CA MET A 26 -6.20 -1.09 -9.31
C MET A 26 -5.84 -2.24 -10.25
N ILE A 27 -5.29 -3.35 -9.74
CA ILE A 27 -4.94 -4.53 -10.54
C ILE A 27 -6.18 -5.22 -11.11
N ASN A 28 -7.22 -5.39 -10.28
CA ASN A 28 -8.46 -6.07 -10.68
C ASN A 28 -9.41 -5.16 -11.49
N GLY A 29 -9.03 -3.90 -11.76
CA GLY A 29 -9.86 -2.95 -12.49
C GLY A 29 -11.10 -2.46 -11.73
N VAL A 30 -11.24 -2.79 -10.44
CA VAL A 30 -12.32 -2.29 -9.56
C VAL A 30 -12.12 -0.80 -9.30
N LEU A 31 -10.87 -0.35 -9.22
CA LEU A 31 -10.50 1.05 -9.04
C LEU A 31 -10.00 1.63 -10.37
N ALA A 32 -10.85 2.40 -11.04
CA ALA A 32 -10.47 3.17 -12.22
C ALA A 32 -10.07 4.60 -11.81
N ILE A 33 -8.92 5.06 -12.30
CA ILE A 33 -8.46 6.44 -12.05
C ILE A 33 -8.84 7.31 -13.26
N PRO A 34 -9.69 8.34 -13.07
CA PRO A 34 -10.04 9.26 -14.14
C PRO A 34 -8.81 9.92 -14.75
N GLY A 35 -8.72 9.93 -16.09
CA GLY A 35 -7.62 10.55 -16.81
C GLY A 35 -6.35 9.68 -16.95
N ILE A 36 -6.33 8.46 -16.43
CA ILE A 36 -5.20 7.52 -16.59
C ILE A 36 -5.64 6.28 -17.37
N PRO A 37 -4.90 5.87 -18.42
CA PRO A 37 -5.14 4.62 -19.14
C PRO A 37 -5.15 3.41 -18.20
N ALA A 38 -6.09 2.48 -18.42
CA ALA A 38 -6.28 1.30 -17.57
C ALA A 38 -5.00 0.48 -17.39
N ILE A 39 -4.19 0.32 -18.44
CA ILE A 39 -2.92 -0.41 -18.38
C ILE A 39 -1.93 0.23 -17.39
N ILE A 40 -1.87 1.56 -17.33
CA ILE A 40 -0.97 2.29 -16.44
C ILE A 40 -1.46 2.15 -14.99
N THR A 41 -2.77 2.22 -14.77
CA THR A 41 -3.38 1.99 -13.46
C THR A 41 -3.07 0.59 -12.92
N VAL A 42 -3.15 -0.45 -13.76
CA VAL A 42 -2.82 -1.83 -13.36
C VAL A 42 -1.34 -1.96 -13.00
N VAL A 43 -0.43 -1.39 -13.79
CA VAL A 43 1.03 -1.42 -13.49
C VAL A 43 1.32 -0.68 -12.19
N ALA A 44 0.72 0.50 -11.98
CA ALA A 44 0.85 1.25 -10.73
C ALA A 44 0.33 0.44 -9.52
N GLY A 45 -0.76 -0.31 -9.69
CA GLY A 45 -1.28 -1.20 -8.65
C GLY A 45 -0.26 -2.27 -8.25
N TRP A 46 0.41 -2.90 -9.23
CA TRP A 46 1.49 -3.87 -8.94
C TRP A 46 2.69 -3.24 -8.22
N VAL A 47 3.09 -2.02 -8.60
CA VAL A 47 4.16 -1.29 -7.91
C VAL A 47 3.80 -1.07 -6.43
N VAL A 48 2.55 -0.68 -6.14
CA VAL A 48 2.07 -0.48 -4.78
C VAL A 48 2.05 -1.79 -3.98
N VAL A 49 1.53 -2.88 -4.57
CA VAL A 49 1.46 -4.18 -3.89
C VAL A 49 2.86 -4.70 -3.56
N VAL A 50 3.78 -4.68 -4.52
CA VAL A 50 5.16 -5.14 -4.32
C VAL A 50 5.87 -4.26 -3.29
N GLY A 51 5.72 -2.94 -3.38
CA GLY A 51 6.28 -2.01 -2.41
C GLY A 51 5.75 -2.23 -0.99
N ALA A 52 4.45 -2.48 -0.83
CA ALA A 52 3.84 -2.76 0.46
C ALA A 52 4.34 -4.10 1.06
N ILE A 53 4.51 -5.14 0.23
CA ILE A 53 5.06 -6.43 0.66
C ILE A 53 6.53 -6.26 1.10
N ILE A 54 7.34 -5.56 0.33
CA ILE A 54 8.75 -5.29 0.69
C ILE A 54 8.82 -4.49 1.99
N SER A 55 7.99 -3.45 2.14
CA SER A 55 7.91 -2.66 3.37
C SER A 55 7.55 -3.52 4.59
N LEU A 56 6.58 -4.42 4.45
CA LEU A 56 6.19 -5.35 5.49
C LEU A 56 7.33 -6.30 5.87
N ILE A 57 8.01 -6.88 4.87
CA ILE A 57 9.17 -7.75 5.06
C ILE A 57 10.26 -6.99 5.82
N LEU A 58 10.65 -5.81 5.34
CA LEU A 58 11.69 -5.00 5.98
C LEU A 58 11.31 -4.62 7.42
N ALA A 59 10.06 -4.28 7.69
CA ALA A 59 9.61 -3.98 9.06
C ALA A 59 9.69 -5.18 10.00
N ILE A 60 9.48 -6.40 9.50
CA ILE A 60 9.63 -7.63 10.30
C ILE A 60 11.11 -7.94 10.57
N PHE A 61 11.97 -7.78 9.55
CA PHE A 61 13.40 -8.11 9.67
C PHE A 61 14.21 -7.04 10.39
N ASN A 62 13.84 -5.76 10.27
CA ASN A 62 14.58 -4.63 10.79
C ASN A 62 14.02 -4.15 12.15
N LYS A 63 13.78 -5.10 13.07
CA LYS A 63 13.24 -4.88 14.43
C LYS A 63 13.80 -3.62 15.11
#